data_AF-A0A961WVZ8-F1
#
_entry.id   AF-A0A961WVZ8-F1
#
_cell.length_a   1.000
_cell.length_b   1.000
_cell.length_c   1.000
_cell.angle_alpha   90.00
_cell.angle_beta   90.00
_cell.angle_gamma   90.00
#
_symmetry.space_group_name_H-M   'P 1'
#
loop_
_entity.id
_entity.type
_entity.pdbx_description
1 polymer ?
#
loop_
_entity_poly.entity_id
_entity_poly.type
_entity_poly.pdbx_seq_one_letter_code
_entity_poly.pdbx_strand_id
1 'polypeptide(L)'
;CTAELIQDDPGGLARTLDLAMPVIPLELPSYSKKENWGAAETFYRIVRGFCQGAKPGETSGDRKRVNILGSTSLGFRNRDDIREVVRIVERLGLEVNVIAPLGASPADIARIPQAGINIVLYPEVAETAARWLKKTFAQEMTTVVPIGVGATRDFIRELAELAGVDPTGALHDDAERLSWYSRSIDSNYLTGKRVFIFGDATHAVAAARIASEELGFRVCGIGTYSREHAREVRTAAARLGLEALISDNHLDVEDAIIAAAPELVLGTQMERHVAKRLRVPCAVISSPVHVQDFPARYSPQMGAEGANVIFDSWVHPLMMGLEEHLLQMFRSDFEFNDDAQASHLAALHAPSQSVPAEDRATSQGNQPDATGALSWTSDAEKELRKIPFFVRGKARRNTESFAAERGVNPITIETLYDAKAHFGR
;
A
#
# COMPACT_ATOMS: atom_id res chain seq x y z
N CYS A 1 -1.55 -27.07 -7.82
CA CYS A 1 -2.98 -27.46 -7.90
C CYS A 1 -3.17 -28.80 -8.62
N THR A 2 -2.88 -28.96 -9.92
CA THR A 2 -3.19 -30.22 -10.65
C THR A 2 -2.55 -31.47 -10.04
N ALA A 3 -1.24 -31.42 -9.74
CA ALA A 3 -0.54 -32.56 -9.13
C ALA A 3 -1.07 -32.90 -7.72
N GLU A 4 -1.62 -31.92 -6.99
CA GLU A 4 -2.20 -32.12 -5.65
C GLU A 4 -3.45 -33.03 -5.70
N LEU A 5 -4.16 -33.08 -6.83
CA LEU A 5 -5.33 -33.94 -7.02
C LEU A 5 -4.97 -35.42 -7.17
N ILE A 6 -3.75 -35.72 -7.59
CA ILE A 6 -3.29 -37.09 -7.90
C ILE A 6 -2.83 -37.80 -6.62
N GLN A 7 -2.57 -37.05 -5.54
CA GLN A 7 -2.15 -37.55 -4.22
C GLN A 7 -0.88 -38.42 -4.22
N ASP A 8 -0.01 -38.24 -5.21
CA ASP A 8 1.34 -38.80 -5.17
C ASP A 8 2.12 -38.25 -3.97
N ASP A 9 3.05 -39.04 -3.41
CA ASP A 9 3.99 -38.61 -2.36
C ASP A 9 5.35 -38.22 -2.97
N PRO A 10 5.52 -36.98 -3.46
CA PRO A 10 6.80 -36.55 -4.02
C PRO A 10 7.92 -36.54 -2.97
N GLY A 11 7.59 -36.35 -1.69
CA GLY A 11 8.56 -36.36 -0.60
C GLY A 11 9.13 -37.76 -0.33
N GLY A 12 8.27 -38.78 -0.33
CA GLY A 12 8.67 -40.19 -0.24
C GLY A 12 9.49 -40.65 -1.43
N LEU A 13 9.08 -40.26 -2.64
CA LEU A 13 9.82 -40.54 -3.87
C LEU A 13 11.23 -39.95 -3.82
N ALA A 14 11.36 -38.68 -3.43
CA ALA A 14 12.66 -38.03 -3.31
C ALA A 14 13.58 -38.69 -2.28
N ARG A 15 13.04 -39.16 -1.14
CA ARG A 15 13.81 -39.92 -0.14
C ARG A 15 14.34 -41.25 -0.68
N THR A 16 13.57 -41.91 -1.55
CA THR A 16 13.93 -43.21 -2.14
C THR A 16 15.03 -43.08 -3.20
N LEU A 17 15.14 -41.93 -3.85
CA LEU A 17 16.16 -41.66 -4.87
C LEU A 17 17.58 -41.46 -4.30
N ASP A 18 17.74 -41.36 -2.97
CA ASP A 18 19.02 -41.24 -2.25
C ASP A 18 20.00 -40.23 -2.90
N LEU A 19 19.47 -39.04 -3.16
CA LEU A 19 20.22 -38.02 -3.88
C LEU A 19 21.29 -37.39 -2.98
N ALA A 20 22.44 -37.07 -3.55
CA ALA A 20 23.60 -36.54 -2.82
C ALA A 20 23.43 -35.12 -2.25
N MET A 21 22.30 -34.45 -2.52
CA MET A 21 22.01 -33.12 -2.01
C MET A 21 20.70 -33.08 -1.20
N PRO A 22 20.55 -32.13 -0.26
CA PRO A 22 19.35 -32.03 0.56
C PRO A 22 18.09 -31.79 -0.28
N VAL A 23 17.03 -32.55 -0.01
CA VAL A 23 15.71 -32.34 -0.61
C VAL A 23 14.71 -31.96 0.47
N ILE A 24 14.05 -30.82 0.28
CA ILE A 24 13.04 -30.31 1.21
C ILE A 24 11.66 -30.49 0.55
N PRO A 25 10.84 -31.45 1.02
CA PRO A 25 9.48 -31.60 0.53
C PRO A 25 8.61 -30.42 1.00
N LEU A 26 7.76 -29.92 0.11
CA LEU A 26 6.85 -28.82 0.38
C LEU A 26 5.40 -29.30 0.28
N GLU A 27 4.61 -29.02 1.31
CA GLU A 27 3.18 -29.27 1.34
C GLU A 27 2.44 -27.94 1.20
N LEU A 28 1.98 -27.66 -0.02
CA LEU A 28 1.38 -26.37 -0.38
C LEU A 28 -0.07 -26.57 -0.85
N PRO A 29 -1.08 -26.41 0.03
CA PRO A 29 -2.47 -26.67 -0.31
C PRO A 29 -3.04 -25.56 -1.20
N SER A 30 -2.99 -25.77 -2.52
CA SER A 30 -3.27 -24.76 -3.55
C SER A 30 -4.72 -24.24 -3.54
N TYR A 31 -5.64 -25.02 -2.98
CA TYR A 31 -7.08 -24.70 -2.94
C TYR A 31 -7.50 -23.91 -1.69
N SER A 32 -6.60 -23.74 -0.72
CA SER A 32 -6.90 -23.04 0.54
C SER A 32 -5.91 -21.93 0.87
N LYS A 33 -4.70 -21.99 0.30
CA LYS A 33 -3.61 -21.03 0.52
C LYS A 33 -3.21 -20.36 -0.78
N LYS A 34 -2.50 -19.24 -0.65
CA LYS A 34 -2.10 -18.36 -1.75
C LYS A 34 -0.58 -18.16 -1.76
N GLU A 35 -0.12 -17.33 -2.69
CA GLU A 35 1.29 -17.05 -2.97
C GLU A 35 2.11 -16.68 -1.73
N ASN A 36 1.71 -15.65 -0.97
CA ASN A 36 2.47 -15.19 0.20
C ASN A 36 2.64 -16.31 1.25
N TRP A 37 1.57 -17.04 1.56
CA TRP A 37 1.65 -18.19 2.45
C TRP A 37 2.59 -19.28 1.90
N GLY A 38 2.50 -19.56 0.60
CA GLY A 38 3.38 -20.54 -0.05
C GLY A 38 4.85 -20.12 0.01
N ALA A 39 5.15 -18.84 -0.20
CA ALA A 39 6.49 -18.28 -0.04
C ALA A 39 6.97 -18.37 1.41
N ALA A 40 6.12 -18.03 2.38
CA ALA A 40 6.44 -18.09 3.81
C ALA A 40 6.72 -19.52 4.29
N GLU A 41 5.86 -20.47 3.92
CA GLU A 41 6.03 -21.88 4.28
C GLU A 41 7.28 -22.46 3.61
N THR A 42 7.50 -22.15 2.33
CA THR A 42 8.70 -22.60 1.61
C THR A 42 9.96 -22.05 2.27
N PHE A 43 10.00 -20.75 2.54
CA PHE A 43 11.15 -20.12 3.18
C PHE A 43 11.41 -20.69 4.58
N TYR A 44 10.34 -20.87 5.39
CA TYR A 44 10.42 -21.53 6.68
C TYR A 44 11.00 -22.95 6.58
N ARG A 45 10.52 -23.78 5.66
CA ARG A 45 11.00 -25.16 5.49
C ARG A 45 12.45 -25.21 5.05
N ILE A 46 12.88 -24.29 4.18
CA ILE A 46 14.27 -24.15 3.76
C ILE A 46 15.15 -23.77 4.94
N VAL A 47 14.83 -22.69 5.65
CA VAL A 47 15.59 -22.24 6.83
C VAL A 47 15.67 -23.37 7.86
N ARG A 48 14.54 -24.01 8.17
CA ARG A 48 14.47 -25.12 9.10
C ARG A 48 15.30 -26.32 8.64
N GLY A 49 15.33 -26.63 7.35
CA GLY A 49 16.11 -27.75 6.80
C GLY A 49 17.61 -27.54 6.93
N PHE A 50 18.10 -26.35 6.55
CA PHE A 50 19.54 -26.05 6.55
C PHE A 50 20.10 -25.63 7.92
N CYS A 51 19.27 -25.10 8.82
CA CYS A 51 19.74 -24.67 10.15
C CYS A 51 19.69 -25.78 11.22
N GLN A 52 19.03 -26.92 10.96
CA GLN A 52 18.83 -28.00 11.94
C GLN A 52 20.12 -28.62 12.50
N GLY A 53 21.24 -28.53 11.77
CA GLY A 53 22.55 -29.04 12.21
C GLY A 53 23.28 -28.15 13.21
N ALA A 54 22.85 -26.89 13.39
CA ALA A 54 23.44 -25.99 14.37
C ALA A 54 22.93 -26.32 15.78
N LYS A 55 23.81 -26.59 16.74
CA LYS A 55 23.42 -26.92 18.11
C LYS A 55 22.84 -25.68 18.82
N PRO A 56 21.62 -25.77 19.39
CA PRO A 56 21.06 -24.71 20.22
C PRO A 56 21.98 -24.42 21.42
N GLY A 57 22.46 -23.17 21.54
CA GLY A 57 23.29 -22.72 22.67
C GLY A 57 24.81 -22.69 22.46
N GLU A 58 25.36 -23.33 21.41
CA GLU A 58 26.79 -23.14 21.04
C GLU A 58 27.00 -21.86 20.20
N THR A 59 25.95 -21.35 19.56
CA THR A 59 25.93 -20.09 18.81
C THR A 59 24.94 -19.13 19.46
N SER A 60 25.31 -18.46 20.55
CA SER A 60 24.68 -17.17 20.85
C SER A 60 25.13 -16.23 19.74
N GLY A 61 24.34 -16.14 18.67
CA GLY A 61 24.70 -15.37 17.50
C GLY A 61 25.09 -13.95 17.89
N ASP A 62 26.11 -13.41 17.20
CA ASP A 62 26.65 -12.10 17.54
C ASP A 62 25.56 -11.03 17.38
N ARG A 63 25.26 -10.28 18.44
CA ARG A 63 24.26 -9.19 18.40
C ARG A 63 24.69 -8.03 17.51
N LYS A 64 25.96 -7.97 17.10
CA LYS A 64 26.44 -7.05 16.08
C LYS A 64 26.20 -7.58 14.66
N ARG A 65 25.80 -8.83 14.51
CA ARG A 65 25.43 -9.46 13.23
C ARG A 65 23.92 -9.60 13.10
N VAL A 66 23.42 -9.20 11.94
CA VAL A 66 21.99 -9.25 11.64
C VAL A 66 21.72 -10.04 10.36
N ASN A 67 20.62 -10.80 10.34
CA ASN A 67 20.06 -11.32 9.10
C ASN A 67 18.99 -10.36 8.58
N ILE A 68 18.86 -10.21 7.27
CA ILE A 68 17.76 -9.47 6.63
C ILE A 68 16.87 -10.48 5.92
N LEU A 69 15.64 -10.64 6.40
CA LEU A 69 14.73 -11.71 6.00
C LEU A 69 13.48 -11.18 5.30
N GLY A 70 13.05 -11.89 4.24
CA GLY A 70 11.72 -11.77 3.63
C GLY A 70 11.71 -11.25 2.20
N SER A 71 12.84 -10.74 1.70
CA SER A 71 12.92 -10.27 0.33
C SER A 71 12.89 -11.43 -0.67
N THR A 72 11.99 -11.35 -1.64
CA THR A 72 11.78 -12.32 -2.74
C THR A 72 11.97 -11.67 -4.11
N SER A 73 12.00 -12.47 -5.18
CA SER A 73 12.22 -12.03 -6.56
C SER A 73 11.09 -11.15 -7.13
N LEU A 74 9.82 -11.48 -6.82
CA LEU A 74 8.64 -10.75 -7.31
C LEU A 74 8.01 -9.83 -6.26
N GLY A 75 8.68 -9.62 -5.12
CA GLY A 75 8.19 -8.66 -4.13
C GLY A 75 8.38 -7.21 -4.58
N PHE A 76 7.47 -6.35 -4.14
CA PHE A 76 7.41 -4.94 -4.54
C PHE A 76 8.64 -4.20 -4.02
N ARG A 77 9.47 -3.70 -4.94
CA ARG A 77 10.67 -2.86 -4.66
C ARG A 77 11.77 -3.48 -3.78
N ASN A 78 11.62 -4.76 -3.41
CA ASN A 78 12.58 -5.56 -2.62
C ASN A 78 14.07 -5.33 -2.98
N ARG A 79 14.40 -5.25 -4.27
CA ARG A 79 15.77 -5.01 -4.75
C ARG A 79 16.40 -3.76 -4.12
N ASP A 80 15.65 -2.67 -4.08
CA ASP A 80 16.14 -1.35 -3.67
C ASP A 80 15.96 -1.15 -2.16
N ASP A 81 14.92 -1.73 -1.57
CA ASP A 81 14.68 -1.71 -0.12
C ASP A 81 15.81 -2.39 0.66
N ILE A 82 16.32 -3.51 0.16
CA ILE A 82 17.50 -4.16 0.76
C ILE A 82 18.67 -3.18 0.82
N ARG A 83 18.92 -2.40 -0.24
CA ARG A 83 20.04 -1.45 -0.28
C ARG A 83 19.87 -0.32 0.75
N GLU A 84 18.64 0.13 1.00
CA GLU A 84 18.36 1.11 2.06
C GLU A 84 18.58 0.51 3.44
N VAL A 85 18.04 -0.67 3.70
CA VAL A 85 18.17 -1.30 5.02
C VAL A 85 19.61 -1.68 5.32
N VAL A 86 20.37 -2.17 4.33
CA VAL A 86 21.82 -2.44 4.50
C VAL A 86 22.54 -1.16 4.91
N ARG A 87 22.25 -0.01 4.27
CA ARG A 87 22.84 1.28 4.67
C ARG A 87 22.47 1.67 6.10
N ILE A 88 21.22 1.46 6.52
CA ILE A 88 20.80 1.72 7.91
C ILE A 88 21.59 0.84 8.90
N VAL A 89 21.73 -0.45 8.59
CA VAL A 89 22.48 -1.43 9.41
C VAL A 89 23.95 -1.03 9.53
N GLU A 90 24.60 -0.67 8.42
CA GLU A 90 26.00 -0.24 8.39
C GLU A 90 26.20 1.06 9.19
N ARG A 91 25.27 2.02 9.11
CA ARG A 91 25.31 3.27 9.88
C ARG A 91 25.16 3.06 11.39
N LEU A 92 24.50 1.98 11.80
CA LEU A 92 24.44 1.54 13.20
C LEU A 92 25.70 0.78 13.65
N GLY A 93 26.67 0.57 12.75
CA GLY A 93 27.89 -0.20 13.03
C GLY A 93 27.63 -1.70 13.16
N LEU A 94 26.57 -2.20 12.53
CA LEU A 94 26.20 -3.62 12.52
C LEU A 94 26.66 -4.29 11.21
N GLU A 95 26.91 -5.58 11.27
CA GLU A 95 27.32 -6.42 10.14
C GLU A 95 26.14 -7.22 9.59
N VAL A 96 25.92 -7.19 8.28
CA VAL A 96 24.92 -8.05 7.62
C VAL A 96 25.52 -9.45 7.44
N ASN A 97 24.95 -10.44 8.10
CA ASN A 97 25.38 -11.84 8.00
C ASN A 97 24.82 -12.52 6.74
N VAL A 98 23.49 -12.48 6.58
CA VAL A 98 22.76 -13.12 5.48
C VAL A 98 21.57 -12.26 5.08
N ILE A 99 21.34 -12.12 3.78
CA ILE A 99 20.11 -11.57 3.19
C ILE A 99 19.40 -12.72 2.51
N ALA A 100 18.16 -13.03 2.91
CA ALA A 100 17.44 -14.19 2.41
C ALA A 100 15.92 -13.96 2.31
N PRO A 101 15.21 -14.62 1.38
CA PRO A 101 15.74 -15.58 0.38
C PRO A 101 16.43 -14.95 -0.84
N LEU A 102 16.21 -13.66 -1.15
CA LEU A 102 16.75 -13.06 -2.37
C LEU A 102 18.29 -13.01 -2.37
N GLY A 103 18.90 -13.76 -3.28
CA GLY A 103 20.36 -13.80 -3.47
C GLY A 103 21.11 -14.79 -2.58
N ALA A 104 20.45 -15.46 -1.63
CA ALA A 104 21.08 -16.44 -0.75
C ALA A 104 21.26 -17.81 -1.43
N SER A 105 22.44 -18.39 -1.28
CA SER A 105 22.65 -19.82 -1.54
C SER A 105 22.22 -20.67 -0.33
N PRO A 106 22.03 -21.99 -0.48
CA PRO A 106 21.82 -22.89 0.66
C PRO A 106 22.92 -22.81 1.73
N ALA A 107 24.17 -22.57 1.32
CA ALA A 107 25.29 -22.39 2.23
C ALA A 107 25.16 -21.11 3.05
N ASP A 108 24.61 -20.03 2.47
CA ASP A 108 24.31 -18.80 3.21
C ASP A 108 23.19 -19.02 4.21
N ILE A 109 22.14 -19.74 3.82
CA ILE A 109 21.02 -20.05 4.72
C ILE A 109 21.51 -20.82 5.96
N ALA A 110 22.47 -21.75 5.79
CA ALA A 110 23.08 -22.46 6.92
C ALA A 110 23.85 -21.54 7.89
N ARG A 111 24.22 -20.31 7.49
CA ARG A 111 24.88 -19.31 8.34
C ARG A 111 23.89 -18.43 9.11
N ILE A 112 22.59 -18.50 8.86
CA ILE A 112 21.57 -17.71 9.59
C ILE A 112 21.73 -17.79 11.12
N PRO A 113 22.02 -18.96 11.75
CA PRO A 113 22.21 -19.06 13.20
C PRO A 113 23.37 -18.24 13.78
N GLN A 114 24.28 -17.71 12.95
CA GLN A 114 25.45 -16.95 13.40
C GLN A 114 25.12 -15.50 13.80
N ALA A 115 23.99 -14.95 13.35
CA ALA A 115 23.51 -13.62 13.72
C ALA A 115 22.71 -13.64 15.03
N GLY A 116 22.75 -12.56 15.79
CA GLY A 116 21.94 -12.42 17.02
C GLY A 116 20.54 -11.86 16.78
N ILE A 117 20.32 -11.19 15.64
CA ILE A 117 19.09 -10.46 15.33
C ILE A 117 18.62 -10.77 13.91
N ASN A 118 17.31 -10.91 13.73
CA ASN A 118 16.64 -11.07 12.44
C ASN A 118 15.81 -9.81 12.12
N ILE A 119 16.21 -9.05 11.11
CA ILE A 119 15.43 -7.96 10.55
C ILE A 119 14.37 -8.58 9.63
N VAL A 120 13.09 -8.44 10.00
CA VAL A 120 11.95 -8.97 9.23
C VAL A 120 11.40 -7.85 8.36
N LEU A 121 11.77 -7.83 7.07
CA LEU A 121 11.34 -6.77 6.14
C LEU A 121 9.90 -6.95 5.66
N TYR A 122 9.55 -8.20 5.37
CA TYR A 122 8.25 -8.57 4.81
C TYR A 122 7.64 -9.68 5.66
N PRO A 123 6.85 -9.34 6.70
CA PRO A 123 6.16 -10.30 7.56
C PRO A 123 5.41 -11.39 6.80
N GLU A 124 4.75 -11.04 5.70
CA GLU A 124 4.03 -11.96 4.81
C GLU A 124 4.87 -13.14 4.32
N VAL A 125 6.20 -13.02 4.31
CA VAL A 125 7.15 -14.05 3.86
C VAL A 125 8.04 -14.55 5.00
N ALA A 126 8.58 -13.66 5.82
CA ALA A 126 9.65 -14.01 6.76
C ALA A 126 9.20 -14.30 8.19
N GLU A 127 7.99 -13.89 8.59
CA GLU A 127 7.59 -13.95 10.00
C GLU A 127 7.61 -15.37 10.57
N THR A 128 7.11 -16.35 9.81
CA THR A 128 7.10 -17.77 10.21
C THR A 128 8.51 -18.29 10.48
N ALA A 129 9.46 -17.99 9.58
CA ALA A 129 10.86 -18.39 9.73
C ALA A 129 11.52 -17.66 10.92
N ALA A 130 11.32 -16.35 11.04
CA ALA A 130 11.88 -15.53 12.11
C ALA A 130 11.39 -15.97 13.51
N ARG A 131 10.10 -16.29 13.65
CA ARG A 131 9.54 -16.81 14.91
C ARG A 131 10.15 -18.16 15.29
N TRP A 132 10.38 -19.04 14.32
CA TRP A 132 11.05 -20.31 14.57
C TRP A 132 12.51 -20.11 14.97
N LEU A 133 13.23 -19.22 14.31
CA LEU A 133 14.60 -18.84 14.64
C LEU A 133 14.71 -18.26 16.05
N LYS A 134 13.79 -17.37 16.44
CA LYS A 134 13.70 -16.84 17.80
C LYS A 134 13.51 -17.93 18.85
N LYS A 135 12.60 -18.88 18.61
CA LYS A 135 12.35 -20.00 19.52
C LYS A 135 13.54 -20.98 19.60
N THR A 136 14.22 -21.23 18.49
CA THR A 136 15.22 -22.30 18.37
C THR A 136 16.63 -21.83 18.72
N PHE A 137 16.99 -20.61 18.31
CA PHE A 137 18.33 -20.05 18.45
C PHE A 137 18.39 -18.80 19.34
N ALA A 138 17.28 -18.41 19.98
CA ALA A 138 17.18 -17.20 20.80
C ALA A 138 17.59 -15.91 20.04
N GLN A 139 17.37 -15.89 18.73
CA GLN A 139 17.61 -14.71 17.91
C GLN A 139 16.45 -13.72 18.05
N GLU A 140 16.73 -12.49 18.45
CA GLU A 140 15.70 -11.46 18.49
C GLU A 140 15.24 -11.10 17.07
N MET A 141 14.04 -10.53 16.94
CA MET A 141 13.51 -10.10 15.65
C MET A 141 12.89 -8.72 15.74
N THR A 142 13.05 -7.92 14.69
CA THR A 142 12.37 -6.63 14.56
C THR A 142 10.89 -6.84 14.28
N THR A 143 10.08 -5.87 14.70
CA THR A 143 8.63 -5.85 14.49
C THR A 143 8.19 -4.64 13.67
N VAL A 144 9.04 -3.61 13.57
CA VAL A 144 8.79 -2.42 12.76
C VAL A 144 9.37 -2.61 11.36
N VAL A 145 8.57 -2.30 10.35
CA VAL A 145 9.02 -2.25 8.94
C VAL A 145 9.34 -0.79 8.58
N PRO A 146 10.53 -0.46 8.06
CA PRO A 146 11.00 0.92 7.89
C PRO A 146 10.47 1.60 6.62
N ILE A 147 9.14 1.65 6.43
CA ILE A 147 8.49 2.37 5.32
C ILE A 147 7.87 3.66 5.86
N GLY A 148 8.37 4.82 5.40
CA GLY A 148 8.02 6.14 5.92
C GLY A 148 9.05 6.68 6.92
N VAL A 149 9.05 8.00 7.13
CA VAL A 149 10.05 8.68 7.97
C VAL A 149 9.90 8.27 9.44
N GLY A 150 8.67 8.27 9.95
CA GLY A 150 8.37 7.88 11.32
C GLY A 150 8.72 6.42 11.59
N ALA A 151 8.28 5.51 10.71
CA ALA A 151 8.54 4.08 10.85
C ALA A 151 10.03 3.75 10.72
N THR A 152 10.77 4.42 9.83
CA THR A 152 12.22 4.25 9.72
C THR A 152 12.93 4.65 11.01
N ARG A 153 12.54 5.76 11.64
CA ARG A 153 13.11 6.18 12.94
C ARG A 153 12.79 5.19 14.06
N ASP A 154 11.57 4.66 14.08
CA ASP A 154 11.16 3.66 15.08
C ASP A 154 11.93 2.34 14.89
N PHE A 155 12.11 1.90 13.64
CA PHE A 155 12.92 0.74 13.29
C PHE A 155 14.38 0.91 13.72
N ILE A 156 14.99 2.08 13.47
CA ILE A 156 16.37 2.37 13.89
C ILE A 156 16.50 2.26 15.41
N ARG A 157 15.53 2.79 16.17
CA ARG A 157 15.54 2.68 17.64
C ARG A 157 15.36 1.24 18.10
N GLU A 158 14.41 0.51 17.54
CA GLU A 158 14.19 -0.92 17.84
C GLU A 158 15.46 -1.73 17.59
N LEU A 159 16.06 -1.58 16.40
CA LEU A 159 17.27 -2.32 16.05
C LEU A 159 18.47 -1.95 16.94
N ALA A 160 18.63 -0.66 17.26
CA ALA A 160 19.68 -0.19 18.14
C ALA A 160 19.53 -0.74 19.57
N GLU A 161 18.30 -0.80 20.08
CA GLU A 161 17.98 -1.41 21.39
C GLU A 161 18.32 -2.90 21.41
N LEU A 162 17.87 -3.66 20.40
CA LEU A 162 18.17 -5.09 20.29
C LEU A 162 19.67 -5.38 20.21
N ALA A 163 20.43 -4.53 19.50
CA ALA A 163 21.87 -4.69 19.32
C ALA A 163 22.73 -4.04 20.41
N GLY A 164 22.14 -3.25 21.31
CA GLY A 164 22.86 -2.46 22.30
C GLY A 164 23.86 -1.48 21.67
N VAL A 165 23.42 -0.68 20.70
CA VAL A 165 24.20 0.40 20.05
C VAL A 165 23.50 1.75 20.20
N ASP A 166 24.23 2.83 19.95
CA ASP A 166 23.66 4.19 19.92
C ASP A 166 22.94 4.44 18.58
N PRO A 167 21.63 4.77 18.57
CA PRO A 167 20.89 5.07 17.34
C PRO A 167 21.23 6.43 16.72
N THR A 168 21.89 7.34 17.46
CA THR A 168 22.05 8.76 17.08
C THR A 168 22.65 8.95 15.69
N GLY A 169 23.69 8.19 15.35
CA GLY A 169 24.37 8.27 14.06
C GLY A 169 23.51 7.85 12.85
N ALA A 170 22.44 7.07 13.08
CA ALA A 170 21.55 6.58 12.03
C ALA A 170 20.22 7.36 11.93
N LEU A 171 19.80 8.05 12.99
CA LEU A 171 18.48 8.73 13.05
C LEU A 171 18.37 9.97 12.15
N HIS A 172 19.48 10.63 11.85
CA HIS A 172 19.52 11.81 10.98
C HIS A 172 20.09 11.43 9.61
N ASP A 173 19.27 11.40 8.58
CA ASP A 173 19.71 11.20 7.20
C ASP A 173 19.46 12.48 6.39
N ASP A 174 20.53 13.15 5.97
CA ASP A 174 20.46 14.38 5.17
C ASP A 174 19.84 14.15 3.77
N ALA A 175 19.75 12.89 3.33
CA ALA A 175 19.05 12.55 2.10
C ALA A 175 17.52 12.57 2.26
N GLU A 176 16.98 12.56 3.47
CA GLU A 176 15.53 12.58 3.73
C GLU A 176 14.95 13.97 3.44
N ARG A 177 14.13 14.08 2.40
CA ARG A 177 13.53 15.34 1.95
C ARG A 177 12.01 15.41 2.13
N LEU A 178 11.32 14.27 2.29
CA LEU A 178 9.86 14.22 2.48
C LEU A 178 9.40 15.20 3.57
N SER A 179 10.09 15.23 4.72
CA SER A 179 9.75 16.09 5.86
C SER A 179 9.74 17.57 5.49
N TRP A 180 10.68 18.01 4.64
CA TRP A 180 10.73 19.39 4.15
C TRP A 180 9.64 19.62 3.08
N TYR A 181 9.55 18.72 2.09
CA TYR A 181 8.57 18.83 1.02
C TYR A 181 7.13 18.90 1.55
N SER A 182 6.76 18.03 2.48
CA SER A 182 5.43 18.02 3.10
C SER A 182 5.13 19.29 3.92
N ARG A 183 6.14 19.91 4.53
CA ARG A 183 5.99 21.15 5.30
C ARG A 183 6.07 22.42 4.45
N SER A 184 6.50 22.30 3.20
CA SER A 184 6.58 23.44 2.29
C SER A 184 5.18 23.98 1.96
N ILE A 185 5.12 25.28 1.62
CA ILE A 185 3.84 25.95 1.33
C ILE A 185 3.08 25.32 0.16
N ASP A 186 3.82 24.73 -0.79
CA ASP A 186 3.26 24.04 -1.95
C ASP A 186 2.52 22.76 -1.57
N SER A 187 2.76 22.21 -0.38
CA SER A 187 2.06 21.01 0.12
C SER A 187 0.79 21.34 0.92
N ASN A 188 0.48 22.61 1.18
CA ASN A 188 -0.69 22.98 1.99
C ASN A 188 -2.01 22.43 1.41
N TYR A 189 -2.14 22.39 0.08
CA TYR A 189 -3.33 21.86 -0.60
C TYR A 189 -3.55 20.36 -0.41
N LEU A 190 -2.52 19.60 0.00
CA LEU A 190 -2.63 18.17 0.30
C LEU A 190 -3.47 17.92 1.56
N THR A 191 -3.48 18.89 2.49
CA THR A 191 -4.13 18.76 3.80
C THR A 191 -5.60 18.40 3.65
N GLY A 192 -6.00 17.27 4.24
CA GLY A 192 -7.38 16.80 4.27
C GLY A 192 -7.86 16.14 2.97
N LYS A 193 -7.03 16.06 1.91
CA LYS A 193 -7.37 15.28 0.72
C LYS A 193 -7.68 13.84 1.12
N ARG A 194 -8.77 13.31 0.58
CA ARG A 194 -9.29 12.00 0.98
C ARG A 194 -8.56 10.88 0.26
N VAL A 195 -8.02 9.93 1.00
CA VAL A 195 -7.26 8.81 0.41
C VAL A 195 -7.85 7.45 0.80
N PHE A 196 -8.00 6.56 -0.17
CA PHE A 196 -8.35 5.16 0.03
C PHE A 196 -7.11 4.29 -0.15
N ILE A 197 -6.85 3.38 0.78
CA ILE A 197 -5.62 2.59 0.85
C ILE A 197 -5.94 1.10 0.77
N PHE A 198 -5.27 0.37 -0.12
CA PHE A 198 -5.43 -1.08 -0.27
C PHE A 198 -4.14 -1.77 -0.71
N GLY A 199 -3.88 -2.99 -0.24
CA GLY A 199 -2.68 -3.74 -0.60
C GLY A 199 -2.44 -4.95 0.31
N ASP A 200 -1.22 -5.48 0.32
CA ASP A 200 -0.78 -6.33 1.43
C ASP A 200 -0.78 -5.55 2.76
N ALA A 201 -0.68 -6.26 3.88
CA ALA A 201 -0.86 -5.64 5.18
C ALA A 201 0.30 -4.69 5.50
N THR A 202 1.53 -5.10 5.19
CA THR A 202 2.73 -4.32 5.44
C THR A 202 2.67 -2.94 4.79
N HIS A 203 2.39 -2.89 3.48
CA HIS A 203 2.34 -1.63 2.74
C HIS A 203 1.08 -0.82 3.08
N ALA A 204 -0.08 -1.46 3.30
CA ALA A 204 -1.30 -0.74 3.66
C ALA A 204 -1.17 -0.04 5.03
N VAL A 205 -0.60 -0.71 6.03
CA VAL A 205 -0.36 -0.12 7.37
C VAL A 205 0.66 1.01 7.29
N ALA A 206 1.76 0.81 6.57
CA ALA A 206 2.77 1.86 6.38
C ALA A 206 2.17 3.06 5.64
N ALA A 207 1.41 2.83 4.57
CA ALA A 207 0.79 3.90 3.80
C ALA A 207 -0.23 4.68 4.61
N ALA A 208 -1.02 4.03 5.46
CA ALA A 208 -1.96 4.68 6.34
C ALA A 208 -1.26 5.62 7.34
N ARG A 209 -0.11 5.21 7.88
CA ARG A 209 0.71 6.05 8.75
C ARG A 209 1.27 7.26 8.01
N ILE A 210 1.92 7.05 6.86
CA ILE A 210 2.48 8.15 6.06
C ILE A 210 1.40 9.13 5.63
N ALA A 211 0.27 8.63 5.13
CA ALA A 211 -0.84 9.47 4.69
C ALA A 211 -1.35 10.38 5.81
N SER A 212 -1.57 9.84 7.01
CA SER A 212 -2.17 10.58 8.12
C SER A 212 -1.18 11.42 8.94
N GLU A 213 0.01 10.91 9.19
CA GLU A 213 1.00 11.52 10.10
C GLU A 213 2.07 12.32 9.36
N GLU A 214 2.37 12.00 8.09
CA GLU A 214 3.49 12.58 7.35
C GLU A 214 3.06 13.48 6.18
N LEU A 215 1.91 13.22 5.54
CA LEU A 215 1.43 13.99 4.37
C LEU A 215 0.17 14.83 4.65
N GLY A 216 -0.51 14.60 5.79
CA GLY A 216 -1.72 15.34 6.16
C GLY A 216 -2.98 14.95 5.38
N PHE A 217 -3.00 13.80 4.70
CA PHE A 217 -4.20 13.26 4.07
C PHE A 217 -5.21 12.77 5.10
N ARG A 218 -6.48 12.78 4.71
CA ARG A 218 -7.56 12.14 5.47
C ARG A 218 -7.82 10.76 4.90
N VAL A 219 -7.34 9.72 5.57
CA VAL A 219 -7.67 8.33 5.19
C VAL A 219 -9.17 8.12 5.32
N CYS A 220 -9.82 7.72 4.23
CA CYS A 220 -11.28 7.48 4.17
C CYS A 220 -11.65 6.02 3.95
N GLY A 221 -10.65 5.15 3.76
CA GLY A 221 -10.81 3.71 3.69
C GLY A 221 -9.44 3.04 3.73
N ILE A 222 -9.36 1.89 4.38
CA ILE A 222 -8.16 1.06 4.46
C ILE A 222 -8.56 -0.40 4.38
N GLY A 223 -7.81 -1.19 3.63
CA GLY A 223 -8.06 -2.62 3.52
C GLY A 223 -6.86 -3.44 3.10
N THR A 224 -7.01 -4.75 3.16
CA THR A 224 -6.01 -5.70 2.69
C THR A 224 -6.61 -6.99 2.15
N TYR A 225 -5.93 -7.61 1.20
CA TYR A 225 -6.18 -8.98 0.78
C TYR A 225 -5.43 -10.02 1.64
N SER A 226 -4.47 -9.59 2.46
CA SER A 226 -3.65 -10.46 3.33
C SER A 226 -4.41 -10.86 4.58
N ARG A 227 -5.26 -11.89 4.47
CA ARG A 227 -6.08 -12.39 5.60
C ARG A 227 -5.25 -12.81 6.82
N GLU A 228 -4.04 -13.32 6.60
CA GLU A 228 -3.10 -13.74 7.66
C GLU A 228 -2.62 -12.59 8.55
N HIS A 229 -2.64 -11.35 8.03
CA HIS A 229 -2.23 -10.12 8.72
C HIS A 229 -3.39 -9.12 8.84
N ALA A 230 -4.63 -9.63 8.88
CA ALA A 230 -5.83 -8.80 8.99
C ALA A 230 -5.89 -8.04 10.33
N ARG A 231 -5.26 -8.58 11.38
CA ARG A 231 -5.27 -7.98 12.73
C ARG A 231 -4.53 -6.64 12.75
N GLU A 232 -3.40 -6.58 12.07
CA GLU A 232 -2.55 -5.40 11.95
C GLU A 232 -3.32 -4.27 11.23
N VAL A 233 -3.97 -4.61 10.12
CA VAL A 233 -4.77 -3.65 9.34
C VAL A 233 -6.02 -3.19 10.11
N ARG A 234 -6.71 -4.09 10.83
CA ARG A 234 -7.81 -3.72 11.73
C ARG A 234 -7.37 -2.77 12.84
N THR A 235 -6.18 -2.99 13.40
CA THR A 235 -5.61 -2.12 14.43
C THR A 235 -5.29 -0.74 13.86
N ALA A 236 -4.72 -0.66 12.66
CA ALA A 236 -4.47 0.61 11.98
C ALA A 236 -5.78 1.35 11.64
N ALA A 237 -6.78 0.64 11.12
CA ALA A 237 -8.09 1.22 10.80
C ALA A 237 -8.79 1.79 12.05
N ALA A 238 -8.74 1.06 13.17
CA ALA A 238 -9.33 1.52 14.43
C ALA A 238 -8.72 2.84 14.94
N ARG A 239 -7.39 3.03 14.78
CA ARG A 239 -6.73 4.30 15.13
C ARG A 239 -7.21 5.48 14.27
N LEU A 240 -7.66 5.19 13.06
CA LEU A 240 -8.20 6.18 12.12
C LEU A 240 -9.73 6.35 12.25
N GLY A 241 -10.38 5.60 13.15
CA GLY A 241 -11.85 5.60 13.27
C GLY A 241 -12.56 4.95 12.07
N LEU A 242 -11.90 4.00 11.39
CA LEU A 242 -12.42 3.30 10.22
C LEU A 242 -12.61 1.81 10.49
N GLU A 243 -13.48 1.17 9.71
CA GLU A 243 -13.55 -0.28 9.62
C GLU A 243 -12.61 -0.77 8.51
N ALA A 244 -11.79 -1.79 8.81
CA ALA A 244 -10.87 -2.36 7.83
C ALA A 244 -11.61 -3.29 6.85
N LEU A 245 -11.41 -3.07 5.55
CA LEU A 245 -11.87 -3.97 4.50
C LEU A 245 -10.90 -5.16 4.35
N ILE A 246 -11.33 -6.34 4.76
CA ILE A 246 -10.56 -7.58 4.57
C ILE A 246 -11.22 -8.39 3.46
N SER A 247 -10.75 -8.24 2.23
CA SER A 247 -11.30 -8.96 1.08
C SER A 247 -10.23 -9.24 0.03
N ASP A 248 -10.38 -10.37 -0.65
CA ASP A 248 -9.62 -10.74 -1.84
C ASP A 248 -10.50 -10.69 -3.12
N ASN A 249 -11.75 -10.24 -2.99
CA ASN A 249 -12.63 -9.98 -4.11
C ASN A 249 -12.51 -8.51 -4.54
N HIS A 250 -12.03 -8.28 -5.75
CA HIS A 250 -11.85 -6.94 -6.30
C HIS A 250 -13.15 -6.14 -6.43
N LEU A 251 -14.31 -6.79 -6.53
CA LEU A 251 -15.60 -6.11 -6.57
C LEU A 251 -15.95 -5.46 -5.22
N ASP A 252 -15.67 -6.14 -4.10
CA ASP A 252 -15.89 -5.56 -2.77
C ASP A 252 -14.99 -4.33 -2.56
N VAL A 253 -13.77 -4.37 -3.10
CA VAL A 253 -12.82 -3.24 -3.05
C VAL A 253 -13.31 -2.09 -3.90
N GLU A 254 -13.82 -2.37 -5.10
CA GLU A 254 -14.43 -1.35 -5.95
C GLU A 254 -15.64 -0.69 -5.27
N ASP A 255 -16.57 -1.47 -4.72
CA ASP A 255 -17.75 -0.95 -4.03
C ASP A 255 -17.35 -0.07 -2.85
N ALA A 256 -16.32 -0.48 -2.10
CA ALA A 256 -15.78 0.32 -0.99
C ALA A 256 -15.12 1.63 -1.47
N ILE A 257 -14.38 1.62 -2.59
CA ILE A 257 -13.80 2.84 -3.19
C ILE A 257 -14.92 3.79 -3.64
N ILE A 258 -15.94 3.27 -4.34
CA ILE A 258 -17.11 4.03 -4.76
C ILE A 258 -17.79 4.62 -3.53
N ALA A 259 -18.08 3.82 -2.52
CA ALA A 259 -18.71 4.25 -1.27
C ALA A 259 -17.86 5.27 -0.50
N ALA A 260 -16.53 5.22 -0.60
CA ALA A 260 -15.68 6.21 0.04
C ALA A 260 -15.64 7.56 -0.73
N ALA A 261 -15.68 7.57 -2.07
CA ALA A 261 -15.29 8.72 -2.90
C ALA A 261 -13.99 9.39 -2.44
N PRO A 262 -12.85 8.70 -2.60
CA PRO A 262 -11.55 9.30 -2.37
C PRO A 262 -11.17 10.29 -3.48
N GLU A 263 -10.23 11.16 -3.18
CA GLU A 263 -9.52 12.02 -4.12
C GLU A 263 -8.21 11.37 -4.62
N LEU A 264 -7.74 10.33 -3.92
CA LEU A 264 -6.57 9.53 -4.27
C LEU A 264 -6.78 8.07 -3.86
N VAL A 265 -6.39 7.13 -4.73
CA VAL A 265 -6.32 5.70 -4.41
C VAL A 265 -4.87 5.26 -4.35
N LEU A 266 -4.43 4.79 -3.18
CA LEU A 266 -3.13 4.14 -2.98
C LEU A 266 -3.36 2.64 -2.91
N GLY A 267 -3.04 1.94 -3.99
CA GLY A 267 -3.54 0.58 -4.21
C GLY A 267 -2.55 -0.39 -4.85
N THR A 268 -3.08 -1.48 -5.37
CA THR A 268 -2.37 -2.42 -6.24
C THR A 268 -2.62 -2.06 -7.71
N GLN A 269 -2.11 -2.89 -8.63
CA GLN A 269 -2.46 -2.76 -10.04
C GLN A 269 -3.96 -2.94 -10.31
N MET A 270 -4.70 -3.68 -9.48
CA MET A 270 -6.16 -3.82 -9.63
C MET A 270 -6.88 -2.50 -9.33
N GLU A 271 -6.51 -1.84 -8.24
CA GLU A 271 -7.07 -0.53 -7.87
C GLU A 271 -6.77 0.55 -8.91
N ARG A 272 -5.63 0.46 -9.63
CA ARG A 272 -5.36 1.34 -10.77
C ARG A 272 -6.43 1.22 -11.86
N HIS A 273 -6.94 0.02 -12.13
CA HIS A 273 -8.03 -0.17 -13.12
C HIS A 273 -9.35 0.42 -12.62
N VAL A 274 -9.68 0.21 -11.34
CA VAL A 274 -10.87 0.80 -10.71
C VAL A 274 -10.80 2.32 -10.73
N ALA A 275 -9.68 2.88 -10.28
CA ALA A 275 -9.45 4.33 -10.23
C ALA A 275 -9.53 4.96 -11.62
N LYS A 276 -9.00 4.30 -12.66
CA LYS A 276 -9.13 4.75 -14.06
C LYS A 276 -10.59 4.83 -14.50
N ARG A 277 -11.42 3.83 -14.18
CA ARG A 277 -12.86 3.83 -14.50
C ARG A 277 -13.60 4.94 -13.76
N LEU A 278 -13.24 5.19 -12.51
CA LEU A 278 -13.83 6.22 -11.66
C LEU A 278 -13.25 7.63 -11.89
N ARG A 279 -12.23 7.76 -12.75
CA ARG A 279 -11.46 9.00 -12.97
C ARG A 279 -10.89 9.59 -11.67
N VAL A 280 -10.38 8.73 -10.80
CA VAL A 280 -9.69 9.11 -9.56
C VAL A 280 -8.18 8.92 -9.72
N PRO A 281 -7.34 9.87 -9.28
CA PRO A 281 -5.89 9.68 -9.19
C PRO A 281 -5.49 8.39 -8.45
N CYS A 282 -4.44 7.72 -8.92
CA CYS A 282 -3.96 6.48 -8.30
C CYS A 282 -2.44 6.33 -8.33
N ALA A 283 -1.87 5.85 -7.23
CA ALA A 283 -0.50 5.36 -7.15
C ALA A 283 -0.48 3.90 -6.65
N VAL A 284 0.47 3.11 -7.17
CA VAL A 284 0.65 1.71 -6.76
C VAL A 284 1.62 1.67 -5.58
N ILE A 285 1.20 1.01 -4.51
CA ILE A 285 1.95 0.90 -3.24
C ILE A 285 2.28 -0.54 -2.84
N SER A 286 1.70 -1.53 -3.52
CA SER A 286 1.81 -2.94 -3.13
C SER A 286 1.56 -3.85 -4.33
N SER A 287 2.10 -5.07 -4.27
CA SER A 287 1.75 -6.18 -5.16
C SER A 287 0.26 -6.53 -5.05
N PRO A 288 -0.37 -7.13 -6.08
CA PRO A 288 0.20 -7.45 -7.40
C PRO A 288 0.48 -6.21 -8.25
N VAL A 289 1.58 -6.25 -8.99
CA VAL A 289 2.06 -5.16 -9.84
C VAL A 289 2.43 -5.65 -11.24
N HIS A 290 2.65 -4.72 -12.17
CA HIS A 290 3.17 -5.00 -13.52
C HIS A 290 4.61 -4.50 -13.68
N VAL A 291 5.19 -4.73 -14.87
CA VAL A 291 6.60 -4.39 -15.20
C VAL A 291 6.99 -2.94 -14.89
N GLN A 292 6.06 -1.99 -14.95
CA GLN A 292 6.31 -0.57 -14.64
C GLN A 292 6.78 -0.35 -13.20
N ASP A 293 6.36 -1.22 -12.29
CA ASP A 293 6.72 -1.17 -10.87
C ASP A 293 7.99 -1.96 -10.54
N PHE A 294 8.67 -2.50 -11.56
CA PHE A 294 10.03 -3.04 -11.50
C PHE A 294 10.99 -2.14 -12.30
N PRO A 295 11.21 -0.88 -11.89
CA PRO A 295 11.91 0.08 -12.71
C PRO A 295 13.42 -0.17 -12.74
N ALA A 296 14.06 0.35 -13.80
CA ALA A 296 15.52 0.35 -13.93
C ALA A 296 16.18 1.32 -12.94
N ARG A 297 15.54 2.46 -12.62
CA ARG A 297 16.04 3.44 -11.66
C ARG A 297 16.00 2.91 -10.23
N TYR A 298 16.74 3.55 -9.34
CA TYR A 298 16.64 3.33 -7.90
C TYR A 298 15.27 3.83 -7.39
N SER A 299 14.54 2.98 -6.67
CA SER A 299 13.13 3.19 -6.34
C SER A 299 12.65 2.49 -5.05
N PRO A 300 13.38 2.61 -3.92
CA PRO A 300 12.97 1.99 -2.66
C PRO A 300 11.62 2.54 -2.16
N GLN A 301 10.99 1.84 -1.23
CA GLN A 301 9.93 2.31 -0.34
C GLN A 301 10.40 2.42 1.11
N MET A 302 11.48 1.70 1.47
CA MET A 302 12.07 1.72 2.80
C MET A 302 13.11 2.84 2.96
N GLY A 303 13.34 3.26 4.20
CA GLY A 303 14.40 4.20 4.55
C GLY A 303 14.17 5.63 4.06
N ALA A 304 15.22 6.44 4.13
CA ALA A 304 15.17 7.88 3.83
C ALA A 304 14.84 8.17 2.36
N GLU A 305 15.48 7.48 1.40
CA GLU A 305 15.15 7.66 -0.01
C GLU A 305 13.78 7.06 -0.36
N GLY A 306 13.37 5.99 0.33
CA GLY A 306 12.03 5.43 0.17
C GLY A 306 10.96 6.46 0.46
N ALA A 307 11.13 7.26 1.51
CA ALA A 307 10.27 8.41 1.81
C ALA A 307 10.23 9.43 0.66
N ASN A 308 11.38 9.77 0.06
CA ASN A 308 11.42 10.69 -1.09
C ASN A 308 10.64 10.13 -2.29
N VAL A 309 10.89 8.87 -2.64
CA VAL A 309 10.20 8.18 -3.74
C VAL A 309 8.70 8.11 -3.49
N ILE A 310 8.29 7.87 -2.24
CA ILE A 310 6.88 7.84 -1.83
C ILE A 310 6.23 9.21 -2.04
N PHE A 311 6.86 10.29 -1.57
CA PHE A 311 6.34 11.65 -1.74
C PHE A 311 6.06 11.94 -3.21
N ASP A 312 7.07 11.76 -4.06
CA ASP A 312 6.94 12.01 -5.50
C ASP A 312 5.86 11.14 -6.12
N SER A 313 5.84 9.84 -5.81
CA SER A 313 4.93 8.88 -6.44
C SER A 313 3.47 9.08 -6.05
N TRP A 314 3.19 9.54 -4.83
CA TRP A 314 1.82 9.70 -4.34
C TRP A 314 1.24 11.08 -4.63
N VAL A 315 2.10 12.10 -4.69
CA VAL A 315 1.67 13.47 -5.01
C VAL A 315 1.56 13.66 -6.53
N HIS A 316 2.41 13.01 -7.33
CA HIS A 316 2.40 13.17 -8.79
C HIS A 316 1.04 12.92 -9.48
N PRO A 317 0.19 11.96 -9.07
CA PRO A 317 -1.11 11.78 -9.71
C PRO A 317 -2.14 12.89 -9.39
N LEU A 318 -1.93 13.68 -8.34
CA LEU A 318 -2.85 14.74 -7.94
C LEU A 318 -2.72 15.95 -8.87
N MET A 319 -3.81 16.70 -9.05
CA MET A 319 -3.73 17.98 -9.74
C MET A 319 -2.95 18.99 -8.90
N MET A 320 -2.12 19.81 -9.56
CA MET A 320 -1.32 20.81 -8.85
C MET A 320 -2.20 21.92 -8.27
N GLY A 321 -1.80 22.49 -7.13
CA GLY A 321 -2.64 23.43 -6.37
C GLY A 321 -3.12 24.67 -7.13
N LEU A 322 -2.34 25.19 -8.09
CA LEU A 322 -2.76 26.30 -8.96
C LEU A 322 -3.82 25.83 -9.98
N GLU A 323 -3.63 24.67 -10.59
CA GLU A 323 -4.56 24.09 -11.56
C GLU A 323 -5.90 23.76 -10.90
N GLU A 324 -5.88 23.23 -9.67
CA GLU A 324 -7.10 23.01 -8.87
C GLU A 324 -7.86 24.32 -8.62
N HIS A 325 -7.17 25.43 -8.34
CA HIS A 325 -7.79 26.74 -8.18
C HIS A 325 -8.31 27.32 -9.49
N LEU A 326 -7.56 27.18 -10.59
CA LEU A 326 -7.95 27.71 -11.90
C LEU A 326 -9.18 26.98 -12.45
N LEU A 327 -9.26 25.66 -12.30
CA LEU A 327 -10.45 24.87 -12.65
C LEU A 327 -11.68 25.27 -11.82
N GLN A 328 -11.49 25.77 -10.60
CA GLN A 328 -12.61 26.34 -9.83
C GLN A 328 -13.07 27.69 -10.37
N MET A 329 -12.11 28.53 -10.78
CA MET A 329 -12.36 29.92 -11.14
C MET A 329 -12.80 30.11 -12.60
N PHE A 330 -12.33 29.27 -13.53
CA PHE A 330 -12.48 29.43 -14.98
C PHE A 330 -13.12 28.22 -15.68
N ARG A 331 -14.20 27.67 -15.13
CA ARG A 331 -14.85 26.43 -15.61
C ARG A 331 -15.34 26.42 -17.06
N SER A 332 -15.60 27.59 -17.62
CA SER A 332 -16.09 27.74 -19.00
C SER A 332 -14.96 27.93 -20.00
N ASP A 333 -13.70 27.81 -19.56
CA ASP A 333 -12.53 27.95 -20.40
C ASP A 333 -12.33 26.71 -21.27
N PHE A 334 -11.89 26.90 -22.51
CA PHE A 334 -11.72 25.80 -23.46
C PHE A 334 -10.51 24.93 -23.12
N GLU A 335 -9.53 25.47 -22.39
CA GLU A 335 -8.28 24.81 -21.99
C GLU A 335 -8.36 24.28 -20.55
N PHE A 336 -9.01 25.02 -19.63
CA PHE A 336 -9.12 24.66 -18.21
C PHE A 336 -10.58 24.39 -17.80
N ASN A 337 -11.10 23.20 -18.11
CA ASN A 337 -12.45 22.77 -17.74
C ASN A 337 -12.46 21.46 -16.92
N ASP A 338 -13.63 21.09 -16.38
CA ASP A 338 -13.81 19.91 -15.52
C ASP A 338 -13.40 18.57 -16.16
N ASP A 339 -13.25 18.50 -17.48
CA ASP A 339 -12.78 17.32 -18.22
C ASP A 339 -11.25 17.33 -18.47
N ALA A 340 -10.54 18.40 -18.07
CA ALA A 340 -9.10 18.52 -18.24
C ALA A 340 -8.32 17.55 -17.33
N GLN A 341 -7.22 17.00 -17.86
CA GLN A 341 -6.26 16.20 -17.11
C GLN A 341 -5.19 17.11 -16.50
N ALA A 342 -4.57 16.67 -15.40
CA ALA A 342 -3.52 17.43 -14.74
C ALA A 342 -2.40 17.84 -15.71
N SER A 343 -2.09 19.12 -15.76
CA SER A 343 -1.20 19.77 -16.73
C SER A 343 0.20 19.15 -16.80
N HIS A 344 0.76 18.70 -15.68
CA HIS A 344 2.06 18.03 -15.61
C HIS A 344 2.04 16.58 -16.16
N LEU A 345 0.86 16.02 -16.43
CA LEU A 345 0.70 14.70 -17.07
C LEU A 345 0.58 14.80 -18.60
N ALA A 346 0.32 16.01 -19.15
CA ALA A 346 0.08 16.21 -20.59
C ALA A 346 1.30 15.89 -21.47
N ALA A 347 2.52 15.94 -20.94
CA ALA A 347 3.74 15.62 -21.67
C ALA A 347 3.89 14.12 -22.04
N LEU A 348 3.05 13.24 -21.49
CA LEU A 348 3.15 11.79 -21.69
C LEU A 348 2.20 11.22 -22.74
N HIS A 349 1.23 11.99 -23.27
CA HIS A 349 0.31 11.53 -24.30
C HIS A 349 0.22 12.55 -25.44
N ALA A 350 0.64 12.14 -26.65
CA ALA A 350 0.33 12.88 -27.87
C ALA A 350 -1.20 12.99 -28.04
N PRO A 351 -1.73 14.11 -28.56
CA PRO A 351 -3.16 14.32 -28.61
C PRO A 351 -3.82 13.28 -29.53
N SER A 352 -4.69 12.44 -28.96
CA SER A 352 -5.64 11.65 -29.74
C SER A 352 -6.66 12.62 -30.35
N GLN A 353 -6.60 12.80 -31.66
CA GLN A 353 -7.61 13.53 -32.42
C GLN A 353 -8.98 12.90 -32.17
N SER A 354 -9.89 13.67 -31.59
CA SER A 354 -11.30 13.31 -31.48
C SER A 354 -11.95 13.40 -32.86
N VAL A 355 -12.51 12.28 -33.33
CA VAL A 355 -13.42 12.26 -34.47
C VAL A 355 -14.81 12.71 -33.96
N PRO A 356 -15.49 13.67 -34.60
CA PRO A 356 -16.80 14.12 -34.15
C PRO A 356 -17.86 13.06 -34.49
N ALA A 357 -18.63 12.66 -33.48
CA ALA A 357 -19.82 11.81 -33.66
C ALA A 357 -21.01 12.70 -34.06
N GLU A 358 -21.64 12.34 -35.17
CA GLU A 358 -22.82 12.98 -35.73
C GLU A 358 -24.08 12.82 -34.85
N ASP A 359 -24.89 13.87 -34.90
CA ASP A 359 -26.26 14.02 -34.39
C ASP A 359 -27.15 12.79 -34.59
N ARG A 360 -27.81 12.34 -33.51
CA ARG A 360 -29.12 11.69 -33.59
C ARG A 360 -30.07 12.21 -32.53
N ALA A 361 -31.09 12.90 -33.03
CA ALA A 361 -32.19 13.48 -32.29
C ALA A 361 -33.13 12.42 -31.66
N THR A 362 -33.50 12.72 -30.42
CA THR A 362 -34.80 12.54 -29.73
C THR A 362 -35.67 11.29 -29.96
N SER A 363 -35.96 10.60 -28.86
CA SER A 363 -37.35 10.24 -28.53
C SER A 363 -37.58 10.28 -27.02
N GLN A 364 -38.51 11.16 -26.61
CA GLN A 364 -39.07 11.23 -25.27
C GLN A 364 -40.04 10.07 -25.06
N GLY A 365 -39.85 9.33 -23.97
CA GLY A 365 -40.81 8.36 -23.44
C GLY A 365 -40.90 8.56 -21.93
N ASN A 366 -41.93 9.29 -21.51
CA ASN A 366 -42.25 9.60 -20.12
C ASN A 366 -43.04 8.42 -19.52
N GLN A 367 -42.47 7.71 -18.54
CA GLN A 367 -43.23 6.92 -17.57
C GLN A 367 -42.59 7.02 -16.18
N PRO A 368 -43.38 7.21 -15.10
CA PRO A 368 -42.88 7.43 -13.76
C PRO A 368 -42.75 6.10 -13.02
N ASP A 369 -41.54 5.76 -12.58
CA ASP A 369 -41.34 4.63 -11.67
C ASP A 369 -41.19 5.11 -10.23
N ALA A 370 -42.15 4.68 -9.42
CA ALA A 370 -42.24 4.94 -8.00
C ALA A 370 -41.27 4.03 -7.23
N THR A 371 -40.11 4.58 -6.91
CA THR A 371 -39.39 4.24 -5.67
C THR A 371 -39.05 5.57 -5.00
N GLY A 372 -38.97 5.63 -3.68
CA GLY A 372 -38.73 6.86 -2.89
C GLY A 372 -37.35 7.48 -3.09
N ALA A 373 -36.87 7.58 -4.33
CA ALA A 373 -35.65 8.24 -4.71
C ALA A 373 -35.78 9.75 -4.43
N LEU A 374 -34.82 10.28 -3.67
CA LEU A 374 -34.69 11.71 -3.45
C LEU A 374 -34.54 12.42 -4.79
N SER A 375 -35.44 13.35 -5.09
CA SER A 375 -35.44 14.08 -6.37
C SER A 375 -34.65 15.39 -6.22
N TRP A 376 -33.73 15.68 -7.14
CA TRP A 376 -32.97 16.93 -7.16
C TRP A 376 -33.69 17.98 -8.01
N THR A 377 -33.75 19.24 -7.55
CA THR A 377 -34.22 20.32 -8.42
C THR A 377 -33.16 20.68 -9.48
N SER A 378 -33.60 21.17 -10.64
CA SER A 378 -32.69 21.54 -11.74
C SER A 378 -31.62 22.55 -11.31
N ASP A 379 -31.98 23.47 -10.42
CA ASP A 379 -31.08 24.50 -9.95
C ASP A 379 -30.11 23.96 -8.89
N ALA A 380 -30.53 23.00 -8.06
CA ALA A 380 -29.64 22.27 -7.15
C ALA A 380 -28.62 21.41 -7.91
N GLU A 381 -29.02 20.77 -9.02
CA GLU A 381 -28.07 20.03 -9.88
C GLU A 381 -27.04 20.96 -10.54
N LYS A 382 -27.47 22.14 -11.02
CA LYS A 382 -26.55 23.17 -11.53
C LYS A 382 -25.58 23.64 -10.45
N GLU A 383 -26.07 23.83 -9.22
CA GLU A 383 -25.24 24.24 -8.09
C GLU A 383 -24.26 23.13 -7.68
N LEU A 384 -24.68 21.86 -7.70
CA LEU A 384 -23.81 20.70 -7.45
C LEU A 384 -22.70 20.59 -8.50
N ARG A 385 -23.00 20.89 -9.77
CA ARG A 385 -21.97 20.97 -10.83
C ARG A 385 -20.94 22.06 -10.57
N LYS A 386 -21.25 23.08 -9.75
CA LYS A 386 -20.27 24.06 -9.30
C LYS A 386 -19.31 23.54 -8.22
N ILE A 387 -19.41 22.28 -7.80
CA ILE A 387 -18.45 21.67 -6.88
C ILE A 387 -17.39 20.93 -7.73
N PRO A 388 -16.07 21.08 -7.44
CA PRO A 388 -15.01 20.42 -8.21
C PRO A 388 -15.24 18.92 -8.33
N PHE A 389 -14.95 18.33 -9.50
CA PHE A 389 -15.36 16.96 -9.82
C PHE A 389 -14.93 15.93 -8.76
N PHE A 390 -13.72 16.07 -8.20
CA PHE A 390 -13.12 15.14 -7.23
C PHE A 390 -13.80 15.17 -5.84
N VAL A 391 -14.43 16.28 -5.44
CA VAL A 391 -15.23 16.37 -4.21
C VAL A 391 -16.75 16.33 -4.47
N ARG A 392 -17.18 16.46 -5.73
CA ARG A 392 -18.60 16.48 -6.14
C ARG A 392 -19.37 15.23 -5.71
N GLY A 393 -18.77 14.06 -5.88
CA GLY A 393 -19.38 12.78 -5.48
C GLY A 393 -19.71 12.71 -3.98
N LYS A 394 -18.81 13.23 -3.14
CA LYS A 394 -19.05 13.35 -1.69
C LYS A 394 -20.13 14.38 -1.39
N ALA A 395 -20.05 15.56 -1.99
CA ALA A 395 -21.02 16.63 -1.76
C ALA A 395 -22.45 16.18 -2.10
N ARG A 396 -22.61 15.42 -3.19
CA ARG A 396 -23.90 14.81 -3.56
C ARG A 396 -24.42 13.89 -2.46
N ARG A 397 -23.62 12.92 -2.03
CA ARG A 397 -24.02 11.94 -1.01
C ARG A 397 -24.25 12.53 0.36
N ASN A 398 -23.43 13.49 0.78
CA ASN A 398 -23.65 14.23 2.02
C ASN A 398 -25.00 14.96 1.97
N THR A 399 -25.32 15.58 0.83
CA THR A 399 -26.61 16.26 0.64
C THR A 399 -27.77 15.27 0.63
N GLU A 400 -27.62 14.12 -0.04
CA GLU A 400 -28.63 13.06 -0.06
C GLU A 400 -28.87 12.45 1.33
N SER A 401 -27.80 12.20 2.09
CA SER A 401 -27.89 11.67 3.46
C SER A 401 -28.56 12.68 4.40
N PHE A 402 -28.16 13.95 4.31
CA PHE A 402 -28.77 15.05 5.07
C PHE A 402 -30.26 15.23 4.77
N ALA A 403 -30.62 15.16 3.47
CA ALA A 403 -32.01 15.25 3.03
C ALA A 403 -32.83 14.05 3.53
N ALA A 404 -32.28 12.84 3.48
CA ALA A 404 -32.91 11.63 4.01
C ALA A 404 -33.15 11.72 5.52
N GLU A 405 -32.15 12.15 6.30
CA GLU A 405 -32.25 12.32 7.75
C GLU A 405 -33.30 13.35 8.18
N ARG A 406 -33.51 14.39 7.37
CA ARG A 406 -34.47 15.46 7.64
C ARG A 406 -35.81 15.32 6.91
N GLY A 407 -35.99 14.25 6.13
CA GLY A 407 -37.20 14.02 5.34
C GLY A 407 -37.46 15.08 4.27
N VAL A 408 -36.41 15.68 3.70
CA VAL A 408 -36.51 16.76 2.70
C VAL A 408 -36.51 16.16 1.29
N ASN A 409 -37.59 16.36 0.53
CA ASN A 409 -37.72 16.00 -0.89
C ASN A 409 -38.66 17.02 -1.57
N PRO A 410 -38.26 17.70 -2.66
CA PRO A 410 -37.00 17.59 -3.41
C PRO A 410 -35.79 18.22 -2.71
N ILE A 411 -34.59 17.77 -3.06
CA ILE A 411 -33.30 18.38 -2.68
C ILE A 411 -33.17 19.71 -3.43
N THR A 412 -33.20 20.81 -2.69
CA THR A 412 -33.06 22.18 -3.20
C THR A 412 -31.64 22.73 -3.02
N ILE A 413 -31.36 23.91 -3.59
CA ILE A 413 -30.09 24.63 -3.37
C ILE A 413 -29.85 24.87 -1.87
N GLU A 414 -30.89 25.26 -1.13
CA GLU A 414 -30.82 25.46 0.33
C GLU A 414 -30.39 24.19 1.06
N THR A 415 -30.95 23.04 0.66
CA THR A 415 -30.60 21.74 1.24
C THR A 415 -29.12 21.41 1.01
N LEU A 416 -28.57 21.75 -0.16
CA LEU A 416 -27.15 21.56 -0.48
C LEU A 416 -26.24 22.48 0.37
N TYR A 417 -26.63 23.73 0.59
CA TYR A 417 -25.88 24.64 1.47
C TYR A 417 -25.96 24.24 2.95
N ASP A 418 -27.12 23.80 3.42
CA ASP A 418 -27.31 23.31 4.77
C ASP A 418 -26.50 22.03 5.04
N ALA A 419 -26.48 21.10 4.08
CA ALA A 419 -25.64 19.91 4.16
C ALA A 419 -24.14 20.27 4.20
N LYS A 420 -23.70 21.25 3.40
CA LYS A 420 -22.33 21.76 3.44
C LYS A 420 -21.99 22.33 4.83
N ALA A 421 -22.89 23.10 5.43
CA ALA A 421 -22.69 23.67 6.77
C ALA A 421 -22.69 22.59 7.88
N HIS A 422 -23.48 21.52 7.70
CA HIS A 422 -23.55 20.39 8.63
C HIS A 422 -22.28 19.54 8.63
N PHE A 423 -21.76 19.19 7.45
CA PHE A 423 -20.57 18.33 7.28
C PHE A 423 -19.25 19.09 7.15
N GLY A 424 -19.28 20.43 7.08
CA GLY A 424 -18.11 21.30 7.00
C GLY A 424 -17.53 21.72 8.35
N ARG A 425 -18.05 21.17 9.46
CA ARG A 425 -17.48 21.32 10.81
C ARG A 425 -16.39 20.31 11.09
#